data_AF-W5WP66-F1
#
_entry.id   AF-W5WP66-F1
#
_cell.length_a   1.000
_cell.length_b   1.000
_cell.length_c   1.000
_cell.angle_alpha   90.00
_cell.angle_beta   90.00
_cell.angle_gamma   90.00
#
_symmetry.space_group_name_H-M   'P 1'
#
loop_
_entity.id
_entity.type
_entity.pdbx_description
1 polymer ?
#
loop_
_entity_poly.entity_id
_entity_poly.type
_entity_poly.pdbx_seq_one_letter_code
_entity_poly.pdbx_strand_id
1 'polypeptide(L)'
;MAEPLRTSASETSLPLTSPTVTRNVQIRDVPAEVVDELQARAAAAGLSLTSYLRNHLVAMVSKPTMAQLFARSQDRDWGVDRETIVRGVRAARDETE
;
A
#
# COMPACT_ATOMS: atom_id res chain seq x y z
N MET A 1 -42.65 -4.01 -35.10
CA MET A 1 -41.89 -5.02 -34.32
C MET A 1 -40.45 -4.92 -34.80
N ALA A 2 -39.54 -4.44 -33.96
CA ALA A 2 -38.15 -4.13 -34.32
C ALA A 2 -37.18 -4.84 -33.36
N GLU A 3 -36.26 -5.62 -33.91
CA GLU A 3 -34.98 -6.04 -33.33
C GLU A 3 -33.98 -4.84 -33.38
N PRO A 4 -32.73 -4.87 -32.84
CA PRO A 4 -32.00 -5.94 -32.12
C PRO A 4 -31.08 -5.39 -30.96
N LEU A 5 -30.16 -6.25 -30.49
CA LEU A 5 -28.77 -5.99 -30.02
C LEU A 5 -28.45 -6.15 -28.52
N ARG A 6 -27.61 -7.19 -28.28
CA ARG A 6 -26.33 -7.17 -27.53
C ARG A 6 -26.47 -6.96 -26.00
N THR A 7 -25.75 -7.64 -25.11
CA THR A 7 -24.32 -7.99 -25.13
C THR A 7 -24.09 -8.88 -23.89
N SER A 8 -23.61 -10.12 -24.05
CA SER A 8 -22.26 -10.55 -23.64
C SER A 8 -21.53 -9.66 -22.62
N ALA A 9 -21.48 -10.09 -21.36
CA ALA A 9 -20.30 -9.99 -20.48
C ALA A 9 -20.65 -10.86 -19.26
N SER A 10 -20.19 -12.11 -19.13
CA SER A 10 -18.82 -12.43 -18.72
C SER A 10 -18.31 -11.43 -17.70
N GLU A 11 -18.88 -11.44 -16.49
CA GLU A 11 -18.16 -10.95 -15.31
C GLU A 11 -17.03 -11.95 -15.02
N THR A 12 -15.94 -11.75 -15.76
CA THR A 12 -14.62 -12.25 -15.41
C THR A 12 -14.37 -11.83 -13.97
N SER A 13 -14.40 -12.81 -13.06
CA SER A 13 -13.85 -12.69 -11.72
C SER A 13 -12.38 -12.31 -11.87
N LEU A 14 -12.11 -11.01 -11.75
CA LEU A 14 -10.75 -10.48 -11.69
C LEU A 14 -10.12 -11.01 -10.41
N PRO A 15 -8.95 -11.68 -10.47
CA PRO A 15 -8.23 -11.99 -9.25
C PRO A 15 -7.87 -10.68 -8.53
N LEU A 16 -8.33 -10.51 -7.29
CA LEU A 16 -8.13 -9.35 -6.39
C LEU A 16 -6.67 -9.17 -5.92
N THR A 17 -5.68 -9.57 -6.71
CA THR A 17 -4.29 -9.27 -6.43
C THR A 17 -3.62 -8.84 -7.72
N SER A 18 -3.31 -7.55 -7.84
CA SER A 18 -2.36 -7.13 -8.86
C SER A 18 -1.06 -7.89 -8.56
N PRO A 19 -0.49 -8.65 -9.51
CA PRO A 19 0.75 -9.35 -9.27
C PRO A 19 1.80 -8.30 -8.88
N THR A 20 2.51 -8.51 -7.77
CA THR A 20 3.59 -7.61 -7.36
C THR A 20 4.65 -7.59 -8.45
N VAL A 21 4.63 -6.56 -9.30
CA VAL A 21 5.61 -6.42 -10.39
C VAL A 21 6.94 -6.01 -9.79
N THR A 22 7.93 -6.90 -9.84
CA THR A 22 9.30 -6.58 -9.46
C THR A 22 9.98 -5.81 -10.59
N ARG A 23 10.63 -4.69 -10.28
CA ARG A 23 11.40 -3.90 -11.25
C ARG A 23 12.85 -3.77 -10.79
N ASN A 24 13.78 -3.82 -11.75
CA ASN A 24 15.20 -3.58 -11.49
C ASN A 24 15.44 -2.07 -11.40
N VAL A 25 16.22 -1.67 -10.38
CA VAL A 25 16.62 -0.27 -10.16
C VAL A 25 18.13 -0.23 -10.12
N GLN A 26 18.73 0.69 -10.89
CA GLN A 26 20.15 0.96 -10.89
C GLN A 26 20.39 2.38 -10.37
N ILE A 27 21.33 2.51 -9.43
CA ILE A 27 21.73 3.80 -8.85
C ILE A 27 23.12 4.11 -9.43
N ARG A 28 23.26 5.26 -10.10
CA ARG A 28 24.51 5.69 -10.73
C ARG A 28 25.17 6.77 -9.87
N ASP A 29 26.47 6.96 -10.10
CA ASP A 29 27.25 8.07 -9.53
C ASP A 29 27.26 8.08 -8.00
N VAL A 30 27.27 6.89 -7.38
CA VAL A 30 27.46 6.75 -5.93
C VAL A 30 28.96 6.84 -5.63
N PRO A 31 29.39 7.73 -4.71
CA PRO A 31 30.79 7.81 -4.31
C PRO A 31 31.30 6.48 -3.75
N ALA A 32 32.55 6.14 -4.06
CA ALA A 32 33.14 4.84 -3.71
C ALA A 32 33.13 4.61 -2.19
N GLU A 33 33.47 5.64 -1.42
CA GLU A 33 33.48 5.62 0.03
C GLU A 33 32.11 5.29 0.64
N VAL A 34 31.02 5.71 -0.02
CA VAL A 34 29.65 5.40 0.40
C VAL A 34 29.33 3.93 0.11
N VAL A 35 29.77 3.41 -1.03
CA VAL A 35 29.59 2.00 -1.38
C VAL A 35 30.34 1.10 -0.40
N ASP A 36 31.57 1.46 -0.04
CA ASP A 36 32.40 0.71 0.90
C ASP A 36 31.76 0.62 2.29
N GLU A 37 31.27 1.75 2.81
CA GLU A 37 30.56 1.81 4.09
C GLU A 37 29.26 0.99 4.06
N LEU A 38 28.49 1.07 2.97
CA LEU A 38 27.27 0.27 2.80
C LEU A 38 27.59 -1.23 2.73
N GLN A 39 28.70 -1.59 2.11
CA GLN A 39 29.16 -2.97 2.02
C GLN A 39 29.61 -3.50 3.37
N ALA A 40 30.32 -2.70 4.17
CA ALA A 40 30.67 -3.03 5.55
C ALA A 40 29.42 -3.27 6.41
N ARG A 41 28.41 -2.40 6.31
CA ARG A 41 27.13 -2.56 7.02
C ARG A 41 26.35 -3.78 6.56
N ALA A 42 26.33 -4.06 5.26
CA ALA A 42 25.69 -5.24 4.72
C ALA A 42 26.36 -6.52 5.24
N ALA A 43 27.70 -6.57 5.25
CA ALA A 43 28.47 -7.68 5.80
C ALA A 43 28.21 -7.88 7.30
N ALA A 44 28.16 -6.80 8.09
CA ALA A 44 27.83 -6.86 9.52
C ALA A 44 26.41 -7.40 9.77
N ALA A 45 25.48 -7.15 8.85
CA ALA A 45 24.12 -7.70 8.89
C ALA A 45 23.99 -9.11 8.29
N GLY A 46 25.09 -9.71 7.77
CA GLY A 46 25.07 -11.01 7.10
C GLY A 46 24.32 -11.00 5.77
N LEU A 47 24.19 -9.85 5.12
CA LEU A 47 23.44 -9.66 3.88
C LEU A 47 24.37 -9.31 2.72
N SER A 48 23.97 -9.67 1.50
CA SER A 48 24.59 -9.08 0.31
C SER A 48 24.22 -7.60 0.19
N LEU A 49 25.09 -6.79 -0.43
CA LEU A 49 24.87 -5.36 -0.62
C LEU A 49 23.50 -5.08 -1.30
N THR A 50 23.16 -5.83 -2.34
CA THR A 50 21.88 -5.70 -3.05
C THR A 50 20.67 -5.99 -2.15
N SER A 51 20.75 -7.03 -1.31
CA SER A 51 19.68 -7.36 -0.36
C SER A 51 19.55 -6.32 0.74
N TYR A 52 20.68 -5.83 1.27
CA TYR A 52 20.71 -4.77 2.27
C TYR A 52 20.06 -3.49 1.73
N LEU A 53 20.44 -3.06 0.52
CA LEU A 53 19.85 -1.90 -0.14
C LEU A 53 18.37 -2.09 -0.45
N ARG A 54 17.95 -3.27 -0.94
CA ARG A 54 16.52 -3.57 -1.14
C ARG A 54 15.73 -3.41 0.15
N ASN A 55 16.21 -4.00 1.25
CA ASN A 55 15.54 -3.91 2.54
C ASN A 55 15.45 -2.46 3.02
N HIS A 56 16.51 -1.67 2.82
CA HIS A 56 16.52 -0.26 3.15
C HIS A 56 15.53 0.55 2.31
N LEU A 57 15.46 0.31 1.00
CA LEU A 57 14.47 0.94 0.12
C LEU A 57 13.04 0.58 0.54
N VAL A 58 12.76 -0.71 0.79
CA VAL A 58 11.44 -1.14 1.27
C VAL A 58 11.10 -0.49 2.61
N ALA A 59 12.04 -0.45 3.55
CA ALA A 59 11.84 0.19 4.84
C ALA A 59 11.60 1.71 4.72
N MET A 60 12.24 2.37 3.75
CA MET A 60 12.07 3.79 3.49
C MET A 60 10.65 4.12 3.03
N VAL A 61 10.02 3.26 2.21
CA VAL A 61 8.63 3.46 1.73
C VAL A 61 7.56 2.74 2.56
N SER A 62 7.93 1.82 3.47
CA SER A 62 6.95 1.08 4.27
C SER A 62 6.13 1.97 5.19
N LYS A 63 6.67 3.14 5.57
CA LYS A 63 5.97 4.15 6.34
C LYS A 63 5.51 5.28 5.40
N PRO A 64 4.19 5.44 5.16
CA PRO A 64 3.70 6.58 4.40
C PRO A 64 4.07 7.87 5.13
N THR A 65 4.49 8.87 4.37
CA THR A 65 4.75 10.20 4.93
C THR A 65 3.45 10.81 5.47
N MET A 66 3.55 11.72 6.44
CA MET A 66 2.37 12.44 6.97
C MET A 66 1.60 13.18 5.86
N ALA A 67 2.30 13.71 4.86
CA ALA A 67 1.66 14.33 3.69
C ALA A 67 0.85 13.32 2.87
N GLN A 68 1.36 12.11 2.65
CA GLN A 68 0.63 11.03 1.95
C GLN A 68 -0.56 10.52 2.77
N LEU A 69 -0.42 10.46 4.11
CA LEU A 69 -1.53 10.13 5.00
C LEU A 69 -2.63 11.19 4.95
N PHE A 70 -2.25 12.47 4.96
CA PHE A 70 -3.20 13.58 4.88
C PHE A 70 -3.93 13.62 3.53
N ALA A 71 -3.22 13.48 2.42
CA ALA A 71 -3.82 13.37 1.09
C ALA A 71 -4.82 12.20 1.01
N ARG A 72 -4.43 11.01 1.49
CA ARG A 72 -5.32 9.85 1.57
C ARG A 72 -6.54 10.11 2.45
N SER A 73 -6.37 10.90 3.51
CA SER A 73 -7.48 11.24 4.40
C SER A 73 -8.47 12.22 3.77
N GLN A 74 -8.04 13.06 2.84
CA GLN A 74 -8.94 13.98 2.13
C GLN A 74 -9.77 13.28 1.05
N ASP A 75 -9.19 12.26 0.40
CA ASP A 75 -9.87 11.50 -0.68
C ASP A 75 -10.82 10.41 -0.18
N ARG A 76 -10.82 10.13 1.12
CA ARG A 76 -11.72 9.17 1.75
C ARG A 76 -12.89 9.89 2.40
N ASP A 77 -14.10 9.42 2.12
CA ASP A 77 -15.26 9.77 2.91
C ASP A 77 -15.15 9.08 4.28
N TRP A 78 -14.69 9.83 5.29
CA TRP A 78 -14.67 9.41 6.68
C TRP A 78 -15.96 9.68 7.43
N GLY A 79 -17.00 10.13 6.71
CA GLY A 79 -18.32 10.30 7.29
C GLY A 79 -18.89 8.96 7.72
N VAL A 80 -18.92 8.70 9.03
CA VAL A 80 -19.90 7.76 9.56
C VAL A 80 -21.25 8.48 9.49
N ASP A 81 -22.18 7.92 8.75
CA ASP A 81 -23.50 8.54 8.62
C ASP A 81 -24.20 8.59 9.98
N ARG A 82 -25.05 9.60 10.16
CA ARG A 82 -25.73 9.87 11.43
C ARG A 82 -26.53 8.67 11.93
N GLU A 83 -27.13 7.89 11.04
CA GLU A 83 -27.94 6.74 11.41
C GLU A 83 -27.08 5.60 11.95
N THR A 84 -25.90 5.37 11.37
CA THR A 84 -24.92 4.43 11.92
C THR A 84 -24.44 4.85 13.31
N ILE A 85 -24.20 6.15 13.54
CA ILE A 85 -23.84 6.67 14.87
C ILE A 85 -24.98 6.42 15.88
N VAL A 86 -26.21 6.80 15.53
CA VAL A 86 -27.38 6.63 16.41
C VAL A 86 -27.62 5.16 16.73
N ARG A 87 -27.46 4.26 15.75
CA ARG A 87 -27.57 2.81 15.94
C ARG A 87 -26.51 2.30 16.91
N GLY A 88 -25.26 2.72 16.76
CA GLY A 88 -24.18 2.34 17.69
C GLY A 88 -24.44 2.79 19.13
N VAL A 89 -24.94 4.02 19.31
CA VAL A 89 -25.29 4.54 20.65
C VAL A 89 -26.44 3.77 21.29
N ARG A 90 -27.45 3.36 20.50
CA ARG A 90 -28.57 2.55 21.01
C ARG A 90 -28.11 1.15 21.43
N ALA A 91 -27.34 0.47 20.58
CA ALA A 91 -26.82 -0.86 20.88
C ALA A 91 -25.99 -0.87 22.17
N ALA A 92 -25.12 0.12 22.39
CA ALA A 92 -24.32 0.23 23.61
C ALA A 92 -25.17 0.50 24.87
N ARG A 93 -26.33 1.16 24.73
CA ARG A 93 -27.26 1.41 25.83
C ARG A 93 -28.01 0.14 26.22
N ASP A 94 -28.45 -0.63 25.24
CA ASP A 94 -29.23 -1.86 25.43
C ASP A 94 -28.39 -3.00 26.02
N GLU A 95 -27.06 -2.97 25.87
CA GLU A 95 -26.12 -3.92 26.51
C GLU A 95 -25.86 -3.64 28.01
N THR A 96 -26.32 -2.49 28.52
CA THR A 96 -26.09 -2.07 29.92
C THR A 96 -27.31 -2.28 30.83
N GLU A 97 -28.46 -2.71 30.27
CA GLU A 97 -29.63 -3.19 31.03
C GLU A 97 -29.57 -4.70 31.28
#